data_AF-A0A6I3KQJ0-F1
#
_entry.id   AF-A0A6I3KQJ0-F1
#
_cell.length_a   1.000
_cell.length_b   1.000
_cell.length_c   1.000
_cell.angle_alpha   90.00
_cell.angle_beta   90.00
_cell.angle_gamma   90.00
#
_symmetry.space_group_name_H-M   'P 1'
#
loop_
_entity.id
_entity.type
_entity.pdbx_description
1 polymer ?
#
loop_
_entity_poly.entity_id
_entity_poly.type
_entity_poly.pdbx_seq_one_letter_code
_entity_poly.pdbx_strand_id
1 'polypeptide(L)'
;MSPACADMEAQPLAAGLLPTSDLLLRACRGHRVIGGPLLWFAHDLAVLHERRLVGRGGIGPETDSTSIIETKRRRIELVMAIDDWIVRSVPQHRMGATLHTETVGSVIDRLAEASVRAHHALMTLDANDEMLHGAWHHLAELSDAYDDLVRDVLAGRRRLPAW
;
A
#
# COMPACT_ATOMS: atom_id res chain seq x y z
N MET A 1 49.18 12.32 -17.27
CA MET A 1 48.14 13.32 -16.94
C MET A 1 46.83 12.55 -16.77
N SER A 2 46.37 12.48 -15.53
CA SER A 2 45.31 11.59 -15.04
C SER A 2 43.89 12.04 -15.45
N PRO A 3 42.91 11.11 -15.45
CA PRO A 3 41.49 11.43 -15.54
C PRO A 3 40.95 11.76 -14.13
N ALA A 4 40.14 12.81 -14.01
CA ALA A 4 39.30 13.05 -12.83
C ALA A 4 37.85 12.94 -13.29
N CYS A 5 37.15 11.85 -12.94
CA CYS A 5 36.33 11.80 -11.72
C CYS A 5 35.33 12.96 -11.69
N ALA A 6 34.29 12.88 -12.54
CA ALA A 6 33.01 13.42 -12.16
C ALA A 6 32.33 12.35 -11.30
N ASP A 7 32.52 12.48 -9.99
CA ASP A 7 31.75 11.79 -8.97
C ASP A 7 30.27 11.95 -9.30
N MET A 8 29.67 10.84 -9.74
CA MET A 8 28.42 10.30 -9.23
C MET A 8 27.72 11.27 -8.29
N GLU A 9 26.87 12.13 -8.84
CA GLU A 9 25.91 12.89 -8.04
C GLU A 9 25.14 11.86 -7.23
N ALA A 10 25.48 11.81 -5.95
CA ALA A 10 24.86 10.99 -4.94
C ALA A 10 23.38 11.37 -4.92
N GLN A 11 22.63 10.60 -5.67
CA GLN A 11 21.21 10.38 -5.59
C GLN A 11 20.63 10.80 -4.22
N PRO A 12 19.61 11.67 -4.18
CA PRO A 12 18.88 11.97 -2.94
C PRO A 12 17.94 10.78 -2.65
N LEU A 13 18.49 9.58 -2.45
CA LEU A 13 17.71 8.34 -2.36
C LEU A 13 17.32 7.96 -0.94
N ALA A 14 17.79 8.65 0.11
CA ALA A 14 17.59 8.19 1.49
C ALA A 14 16.41 8.85 2.24
N ALA A 15 15.94 10.04 1.84
CA ALA A 15 14.94 10.81 2.60
C ALA A 15 13.47 10.59 2.16
N GLY A 16 13.19 9.63 1.27
CA GLY A 16 11.85 9.40 0.69
C GLY A 16 11.61 7.97 0.21
N LEU A 17 12.26 6.99 0.83
CA LEU A 17 12.23 5.57 0.40
C LEU A 17 10.87 4.91 0.55
N LEU A 18 10.09 5.26 1.57
CA LEU A 18 8.73 4.77 1.75
C LEU A 18 7.80 5.99 1.87
N PRO A 19 6.68 6.02 1.12
CA PRO A 19 5.72 7.10 1.22
C PRO A 19 5.04 7.08 2.60
N THR A 20 4.52 8.22 3.03
CA THR A 20 3.64 8.27 4.21
C THR A 20 2.25 7.70 3.90
N SER A 21 1.51 7.33 4.93
CA SER A 21 0.10 6.91 4.81
C SER A 21 -0.73 7.92 3.99
N ASP A 22 -0.60 9.22 4.27
CA ASP A 22 -1.30 10.30 3.58
C ASP A 22 -1.03 10.33 2.06
N LEU A 23 0.22 10.10 1.63
CA LEU A 23 0.56 9.99 0.20
C LEU A 23 -0.06 8.75 -0.45
N LEU A 24 -0.05 7.61 0.26
CA LEU A 24 -0.72 6.39 -0.22
C LEU A 24 -2.22 6.57 -0.33
N LEU A 25 -2.87 7.19 0.65
CA LEU A 25 -4.31 7.46 0.64
C LEU A 25 -4.69 8.40 -0.50
N ARG A 26 -3.89 9.45 -0.76
CA ARG A 26 -4.08 10.31 -1.94
C ARG A 26 -3.94 9.54 -3.25
N ALA A 27 -2.94 8.66 -3.35
CA ALA A 27 -2.74 7.80 -4.52
C ALA A 27 -3.90 6.84 -4.74
N CYS A 28 -4.39 6.19 -3.67
CA CYS A 28 -5.57 5.32 -3.70
C CYS A 28 -6.80 6.06 -4.24
N ARG A 29 -6.90 7.37 -3.96
CA ARG A 29 -7.98 8.23 -4.46
C ARG A 29 -7.80 8.72 -5.89
N GLY A 30 -6.70 8.37 -6.55
CA GLY A 30 -6.38 8.83 -7.91
C GLY A 30 -5.92 10.30 -7.96
N HIS A 31 -5.55 10.90 -6.82
CA HIS A 31 -4.92 12.21 -6.86
C HIS A 31 -3.54 12.09 -7.51
N ARG A 32 -3.17 13.12 -8.29
CA ARG A 32 -1.83 13.22 -8.87
C ARG A 32 -0.82 13.41 -7.76
N VAL A 33 -0.13 12.34 -7.41
CA VAL A 33 0.98 12.33 -6.47
C VAL A 33 2.28 12.11 -7.23
N ILE A 34 3.29 12.90 -6.91
CA ILE A 34 4.63 12.73 -7.46
C ILE A 34 5.38 11.82 -6.48
N GLY A 35 5.86 10.67 -6.93
CA GLY A 35 6.62 9.76 -6.09
C GLY A 35 7.00 8.46 -6.77
N GLY A 36 7.53 7.53 -5.96
CA GLY A 36 8.02 6.24 -6.42
C GLY A 36 6.92 5.25 -6.86
N PRO A 37 7.32 4.08 -7.40
CA PRO A 37 6.39 3.07 -7.93
C PRO A 37 5.38 2.54 -6.91
N LEU A 38 5.66 2.65 -5.61
CA LEU A 38 4.73 2.33 -4.53
C LEU A 38 3.38 3.05 -4.64
N LEU A 39 3.37 4.33 -5.05
CA LEU A 39 2.12 5.09 -5.17
C LEU A 39 1.26 4.57 -6.33
N TRP A 40 1.89 4.12 -7.41
CA TRP A 40 1.22 3.49 -8.54
C TRP A 40 0.62 2.13 -8.15
N PHE A 41 1.38 1.31 -7.41
CA PHE A 41 0.87 0.03 -6.93
C PHE A 41 -0.30 0.21 -5.94
N ALA A 42 -0.23 1.20 -5.05
CA ALA A 42 -1.33 1.52 -4.14
C ALA A 42 -2.59 1.97 -4.88
N HIS A 43 -2.44 2.78 -5.93
CA HIS A 43 -3.55 3.15 -6.80
C HIS A 43 -4.18 1.92 -7.50
N ASP A 44 -3.35 1.07 -8.11
CA ASP A 44 -3.84 -0.14 -8.79
C ASP A 44 -4.57 -1.10 -7.82
N LEU A 45 -4.06 -1.25 -6.59
CA LEU A 45 -4.73 -2.01 -5.53
C LEU A 45 -6.09 -1.42 -5.20
N ALA A 46 -6.19 -0.09 -5.04
CA ALA A 46 -7.45 0.58 -4.79
C ALA A 46 -8.46 0.36 -5.93
N VAL A 47 -8.03 0.46 -7.19
CA VAL A 47 -8.88 0.19 -8.36
C VAL A 47 -9.41 -1.25 -8.36
N LEU A 48 -8.58 -2.24 -7.99
CA LEU A 48 -9.03 -3.63 -7.86
C LEU A 48 -10.07 -3.81 -6.76
N HIS A 49 -9.88 -3.13 -5.62
CA HIS A 49 -10.83 -3.17 -4.50
C HIS A 49 -12.16 -2.47 -4.84
N GLU A 50 -12.13 -1.35 -5.58
CA GLU A 50 -13.33 -0.67 -6.08
C GLU A 50 -14.15 -1.56 -7.01
N ARG A 51 -13.50 -2.19 -8.00
CA ARG A 51 -14.16 -3.13 -8.93
C ARG A 51 -14.82 -4.28 -8.18
N ARG A 52 -14.13 -4.82 -7.17
CA ARG A 52 -14.67 -5.89 -6.31
C ARG A 52 -15.87 -5.42 -5.48
N LEU A 53 -15.83 -4.19 -4.95
CA LEU A 53 -16.90 -3.66 -4.11
C LEU A 53 -18.16 -3.34 -4.94
N VAL A 54 -17.99 -2.69 -6.09
CA VAL A 54 -19.09 -2.37 -7.03
C VAL A 54 -19.68 -3.64 -7.64
N GLY A 55 -18.84 -4.61 -8.03
CA GLY A 55 -19.29 -5.90 -8.56
C GLY A 55 -20.13 -6.72 -7.57
N ARG A 56 -20.05 -6.43 -6.26
CA ARG A 56 -20.84 -7.07 -5.22
C ARG A 56 -22.26 -6.49 -5.07
N GLY A 57 -22.50 -5.28 -5.56
CA GLY A 57 -23.79 -4.57 -5.48
C GLY A 57 -24.77 -4.90 -6.60
N GLY A 58 -24.33 -5.63 -7.63
CA GLY A 58 -25.19 -6.10 -8.72
C GLY A 58 -25.95 -7.37 -8.33
N ILE A 59 -27.27 -7.27 -8.16
CA ILE A 59 -28.16 -8.43 -8.07
C ILE A 59 -28.22 -9.09 -9.46
N GLY A 60 -27.27 -9.98 -9.73
CA GLY A 60 -27.21 -10.79 -10.93
C GLY A 60 -26.47 -12.10 -10.64
N PRO A 61 -26.89 -13.24 -11.19
CA PRO A 61 -26.41 -14.57 -10.77
C PRO A 61 -24.97 -14.91 -11.22
N GLU A 62 -24.21 -13.95 -11.76
CA GLU A 62 -22.89 -14.18 -12.35
C GLU A 62 -21.92 -13.04 -12.01
N THR A 63 -21.55 -12.89 -10.74
CA THR A 63 -20.17 -12.42 -10.50
C THR A 63 -19.27 -13.56 -10.96
N ASP A 64 -18.81 -13.48 -12.21
CA ASP A 64 -18.00 -14.51 -12.86
C ASP A 64 -16.87 -14.96 -11.90
N SER A 65 -16.89 -16.23 -11.52
CA SER A 65 -15.90 -16.79 -10.60
C SER A 65 -14.47 -16.61 -11.13
N THR A 66 -14.34 -16.53 -12.47
CA THR A 66 -13.10 -16.23 -13.18
C THR A 66 -12.59 -14.82 -12.86
N SER A 67 -13.47 -13.81 -12.88
CA SER A 67 -13.15 -12.41 -12.54
C SER A 67 -12.69 -12.25 -11.09
N ILE A 68 -13.30 -12.99 -10.16
CA ILE A 68 -12.88 -13.01 -8.74
C ILE A 68 -11.47 -13.60 -8.60
N ILE A 69 -11.19 -14.71 -9.29
CA ILE A 69 -9.88 -15.38 -9.25
C ILE A 69 -8.81 -14.49 -9.87
N GLU A 70 -9.10 -13.86 -11.02
CA GLU A 70 -8.19 -12.94 -11.70
C GLU A 70 -7.88 -11.72 -10.83
N THR A 71 -8.90 -11.11 -10.23
CA THR A 71 -8.73 -9.97 -9.30
C THR A 71 -7.85 -10.37 -8.11
N LYS A 72 -8.07 -11.56 -7.54
CA LYS A 72 -7.23 -12.08 -6.44
C LYS A 72 -5.78 -12.30 -6.88
N ARG A 73 -5.56 -12.89 -8.06
CA ARG A 73 -4.22 -13.12 -8.61
C ARG A 73 -3.49 -11.78 -8.81
N ARG A 74 -4.15 -10.82 -9.46
CA ARG A 74 -3.56 -9.51 -9.72
C ARG A 74 -3.20 -8.76 -8.44
N ARG A 75 -4.03 -8.87 -7.40
CA ARG A 75 -3.74 -8.32 -6.07
C ARG A 75 -2.47 -8.93 -5.46
N ILE A 76 -2.32 -10.25 -5.53
CA ILE A 76 -1.14 -10.95 -5.02
C ILE A 76 0.11 -10.53 -5.81
N GLU A 77 0.03 -10.42 -7.14
CA GLU A 77 1.14 -9.95 -7.98
C GLU A 77 1.61 -8.54 -7.59
N LEU A 78 0.67 -7.62 -7.33
CA LEU A 78 0.99 -6.25 -6.90
C LEU A 78 1.62 -6.24 -5.51
N VAL A 79 1.11 -7.03 -4.56
CA VAL A 79 1.71 -7.18 -3.22
C VAL A 79 3.15 -7.70 -3.32
N MET A 80 3.39 -8.72 -4.15
CA MET A 80 4.74 -9.22 -4.40
C MET A 80 5.61 -8.15 -5.09
N ALA A 81 5.11 -7.42 -6.08
CA ALA A 81 5.89 -6.35 -6.71
C ALA A 81 6.29 -5.25 -5.72
N ILE A 82 5.41 -4.91 -4.78
CA ILE A 82 5.69 -3.98 -3.68
C ILE A 82 6.80 -4.53 -2.78
N ASP A 83 6.63 -5.76 -2.28
CA ASP A 83 7.58 -6.33 -1.33
C ASP A 83 8.99 -6.48 -1.93
N ASP A 84 9.07 -6.87 -3.20
CA ASP A 84 10.32 -6.97 -3.97
C ASP A 84 10.98 -5.61 -4.19
N TRP A 85 10.17 -4.59 -4.50
CA TRP A 85 10.66 -3.22 -4.56
C TRP A 85 11.24 -2.75 -3.22
N ILE A 86 10.57 -3.08 -2.11
CA ILE A 86 11.00 -2.69 -0.76
C ILE A 86 12.30 -3.41 -0.38
N VAL A 87 12.42 -4.71 -0.66
CA VAL A 87 13.64 -5.48 -0.40
C VAL A 87 14.84 -4.90 -1.15
N ARG A 88 14.64 -4.43 -2.39
CA ARG A 88 15.71 -3.79 -3.18
C ARG A 88 16.04 -2.37 -2.75
N SER A 89 15.04 -1.62 -2.30
CA SER A 89 15.19 -0.18 -2.05
C SER A 89 15.61 0.11 -0.61
N VAL A 90 15.16 -0.69 0.36
CA VAL A 90 15.44 -0.47 1.78
C VAL A 90 16.68 -1.27 2.21
N PRO A 91 17.72 -0.63 2.78
CA PRO A 91 18.86 -1.33 3.35
C PRO A 91 18.42 -2.32 4.44
N GLN A 92 18.53 -3.61 4.16
CA GLN A 92 18.21 -4.68 5.11
C GLN A 92 19.26 -4.69 6.23
N HIS A 93 18.93 -4.10 7.38
CA HIS A 93 19.79 -4.14 8.55
C HIS A 93 19.82 -5.58 9.08
N ARG A 94 20.97 -6.26 8.95
CA ARG A 94 21.16 -7.69 9.29
C ARG A 94 20.89 -8.06 10.76
N MET A 95 20.54 -7.10 11.62
CA MET A 95 20.39 -7.24 13.07
C MET A 95 18.96 -6.96 13.58
N GLY A 96 17.94 -6.97 12.71
CA GLY A 96 16.54 -6.82 13.14
C GLY A 96 16.02 -8.07 13.86
N ALA A 97 15.61 -7.91 15.13
CA ALA A 97 15.31 -9.01 16.06
C ALA A 97 13.86 -9.57 15.97
N THR A 98 12.96 -8.94 15.20
CA THR A 98 11.57 -9.40 15.04
C THR A 98 11.27 -9.72 13.58
N LEU A 99 11.09 -11.02 13.30
CA LEU A 99 10.55 -11.49 12.02
C LEU A 99 9.05 -11.19 12.03
N HIS A 100 8.61 -10.18 11.28
CA HIS A 100 7.17 -9.95 11.14
C HIS A 100 6.56 -10.96 10.18
N THR A 101 5.41 -11.48 10.57
CA THR A 101 4.60 -12.42 9.78
C THR A 101 3.86 -11.74 8.63
N GLU A 102 3.84 -10.41 8.60
CA GLU A 102 3.17 -9.59 7.59
C GLU A 102 4.18 -8.78 6.78
N THR A 103 3.96 -8.71 5.47
CA THR A 103 4.79 -7.94 4.54
C THR A 103 4.28 -6.51 4.42
N VAL A 104 5.13 -5.55 4.02
CA VAL A 104 4.68 -4.16 3.82
C VAL A 104 3.65 -4.08 2.70
N GLY A 105 3.81 -4.87 1.63
CA GLY A 105 2.83 -5.00 0.56
C GLY A 105 1.47 -5.46 1.07
N SER A 106 1.42 -6.39 2.03
CA SER A 106 0.16 -6.82 2.66
C SER A 106 -0.48 -5.71 3.50
N VAL A 107 0.30 -4.86 4.17
CA VAL A 107 -0.23 -3.70 4.88
C VAL A 107 -0.79 -2.66 3.90
N ILE A 108 -0.06 -2.38 2.81
CA ILE A 108 -0.53 -1.45 1.76
C ILE A 108 -1.81 -1.98 1.08
N ASP A 109 -1.94 -3.29 0.85
CA ASP A 109 -3.17 -3.91 0.33
C ASP A 109 -4.37 -3.67 1.26
N ARG A 110 -4.20 -3.87 2.57
CA ARG A 110 -5.26 -3.60 3.56
C ARG A 110 -5.58 -2.12 3.67
N LEU A 111 -4.58 -1.24 3.60
CA LEU A 111 -4.79 0.21 3.61
C LEU A 111 -5.60 0.67 2.38
N ALA A 112 -5.28 0.13 1.20
CA ALA A 112 -6.04 0.39 -0.03
C ALA A 112 -7.49 -0.11 0.10
N GLU A 113 -7.70 -1.32 0.61
CA GLU A 113 -9.05 -1.87 0.84
C GLU A 113 -9.87 -1.02 1.82
N ALA A 114 -9.27 -0.64 2.96
CA ALA A 114 -9.93 0.19 3.96
C ALA A 114 -10.25 1.58 3.42
N SER A 115 -9.35 2.18 2.65
CA SER A 115 -9.58 3.45 1.97
C SER A 115 -10.81 3.37 1.06
N VAL A 116 -10.87 2.38 0.18
CA VAL A 116 -12.01 2.18 -0.72
C VAL A 116 -13.32 2.00 0.06
N ARG A 117 -13.31 1.20 1.13
CA ARG A 117 -14.50 0.97 1.97
C ARG A 117 -14.97 2.23 2.68
N ALA A 118 -14.07 3.01 3.28
CA ALA A 118 -14.43 4.25 3.98
C ALA A 118 -15.02 5.29 3.01
N HIS A 119 -14.44 5.42 1.82
CA HIS A 119 -14.96 6.34 0.80
C HIS A 119 -16.28 5.86 0.22
N HIS A 120 -16.45 4.56 -0.02
CA HIS A 120 -17.74 4.01 -0.44
C HIS A 120 -18.80 4.26 0.63
N ALA A 121 -18.51 3.97 1.90
CA ALA A 121 -19.41 4.23 3.01
C ALA A 121 -19.84 5.71 3.07
N LEU A 122 -18.90 6.64 2.84
CA LEU A 122 -19.20 8.08 2.80
C LEU A 122 -20.18 8.46 1.67
N MET A 123 -20.17 7.74 0.55
CA MET A 123 -21.05 8.00 -0.59
C MET A 123 -22.41 7.30 -0.48
N THR A 124 -22.50 6.22 0.31
CA THR A 124 -23.69 5.34 0.33
C THR A 124 -24.48 5.36 1.64
N LEU A 125 -23.89 5.82 2.74
CA LEU A 125 -24.50 5.81 4.07
C LEU A 125 -24.72 7.23 4.59
N ASP A 126 -25.62 7.35 5.55
CA ASP A 126 -25.86 8.61 6.25
C ASP A 126 -24.68 8.98 7.16
N ALA A 127 -24.49 10.29 7.38
CA ALA A 127 -23.38 10.81 8.18
C ALA A 127 -23.37 10.31 9.64
N ASN A 128 -24.54 9.94 10.19
CA ASN A 128 -24.68 9.40 11.55
C ASN A 128 -24.64 7.87 11.61
N ASP A 129 -24.35 7.19 10.51
CA ASP A 129 -24.29 5.72 10.49
C ASP A 129 -23.04 5.22 11.25
N GLU A 130 -23.23 4.29 12.18
CA GLU A 130 -22.15 3.64 12.92
C GLU A 130 -21.18 2.89 11.99
N MET A 131 -21.67 2.36 10.87
CA MET A 131 -20.85 1.68 9.87
C MET A 131 -19.91 2.65 9.13
N LEU A 132 -20.35 3.90 8.89
CA LEU A 132 -19.50 4.95 8.35
C LEU A 132 -18.37 5.25 9.34
N HIS A 133 -18.70 5.50 10.61
CA HIS A 133 -17.73 5.78 11.66
C HIS A 133 -16.73 4.63 11.82
N GLY A 134 -17.21 3.38 11.83
CA GLY A 134 -16.36 2.20 11.92
C GLY A 134 -15.39 2.07 10.73
N ALA A 135 -15.84 2.37 9.51
CA ALA A 135 -14.97 2.31 8.33
C ALA A 135 -13.85 3.37 8.38
N TRP A 136 -14.17 4.60 8.80
CA TRP A 136 -13.17 5.66 8.97
C TRP A 136 -12.22 5.40 10.14
N HIS A 137 -12.73 4.87 11.26
CA HIS A 137 -11.89 4.47 12.39
C HIS A 137 -10.90 3.37 11.98
N HIS A 138 -11.37 2.36 11.25
CA HIS A 138 -10.50 1.29 10.75
C HIS A 138 -9.43 1.81 9.78
N LEU A 139 -9.76 2.78 8.94
CA LEU A 139 -8.81 3.44 8.05
C LEU A 139 -7.73 4.21 8.83
N ALA A 140 -8.12 4.92 9.89
CA ALA A 140 -7.17 5.65 10.74
C ALA A 140 -6.19 4.68 11.42
N GLU A 141 -6.69 3.62 12.06
CA GLU A 141 -5.87 2.59 12.70
C GLU A 141 -4.85 1.96 11.74
N LEU A 142 -5.27 1.64 10.50
CA LEU A 142 -4.35 1.10 9.50
C LEU A 142 -3.33 2.12 9.01
N SER A 143 -3.68 3.40 8.98
CA SER A 143 -2.77 4.49 8.60
C SER A 143 -1.68 4.68 9.65
N ASP A 144 -2.08 4.70 10.93
CA ASP A 144 -1.15 4.81 12.06
C ASP A 144 -0.23 3.58 12.13
N ALA A 145 -0.79 2.38 12.01
CA ALA A 145 -0.01 1.14 11.98
C ALA A 145 0.99 1.10 10.80
N TYR A 146 0.63 1.65 9.64
CA TYR A 146 1.54 1.77 8.50
C TYR A 146 2.68 2.76 8.77
N ASP A 147 2.39 3.93 9.32
CA ASP A 147 3.42 4.93 9.61
C ASP A 147 4.38 4.45 10.71
N ASP A 148 3.88 3.71 11.71
CA ASP A 148 4.69 3.02 12.71
C ASP A 148 5.59 1.95 12.09
N LEU A 149 5.04 1.14 11.18
CA LEU A 149 5.78 0.15 10.41
C LEU A 149 6.91 0.79 9.59
N VAL A 150 6.62 1.86 8.85
CA VAL A 150 7.62 2.60 8.07
C VAL A 150 8.72 3.13 8.99
N ARG A 151 8.36 3.70 10.14
CA ARG A 151 9.32 4.21 11.12
C ARG A 151 10.24 3.10 11.64
N ASP A 152 9.71 1.92 11.93
CA ASP A 152 10.48 0.78 12.41
C ASP A 152 11.37 0.14 11.34
N VAL A 153 10.90 0.10 10.09
CA VAL A 153 11.69 -0.38 8.94
C VAL A 153 12.85 0.58 8.65
N LEU A 154 12.59 1.89 8.58
CA LEU A 154 13.63 2.90 8.35
C LEU A 154 14.65 2.97 9.48
N ALA A 155 14.23 2.72 10.71
CA ALA A 155 15.13 2.65 11.87
C ALA A 155 15.93 1.34 11.96
N GLY A 156 15.74 0.40 11.01
CA GLY A 156 16.41 -0.91 11.02
C GLY A 156 15.96 -1.83 12.16
N ARG A 157 14.87 -1.49 12.85
CA ARG A 157 14.32 -2.28 13.96
C ARG A 157 13.49 -3.47 13.49
N ARG A 158 12.96 -3.42 12.26
CA ARG A 158 12.10 -4.45 11.67
C ARG A 158 12.81 -5.16 10.51
N ARG A 159 12.80 -6.50 10.49
CA ARG A 159 13.23 -7.28 9.32
C ARG A 159 12.01 -7.68 8.51
N LEU A 160 12.04 -7.42 7.21
CA LEU A 160 10.99 -7.83 6.29
C LEU A 160 11.26 -9.25 5.81
N PRO A 161 10.23 -10.08 5.61
CA PRO A 161 10.40 -11.38 4.99
C PRO A 161 10.93 -11.20 3.57
N ALA A 162 12.09 -11.79 3.30
CA ALA A 162 12.59 -11.97 1.94
C ALA A 162 12.02 -13.30 1.44
N TRP A 163 11.22 -13.25 0.38
CA TRP A 163 10.68 -14.43 -0.30
C TRP A 163 11.44 -14.67 -1.60
#